data_AF-A0A927DDL6-F1
#
_entry.id   AF-A0A927DDL6-F1
#
_cell.length_a   1.000
_cell.length_b   1.000
_cell.length_c   1.000
_cell.angle_alpha   90.00
_cell.angle_beta   90.00
_cell.angle_gamma   90.00
#
_symmetry.space_group_name_H-M   'P 1'
#
loop_
_entity.id
_entity.type
_entity.pdbx_description
1 polymer ?
#
loop_
_entity_poly.entity_id
_entity_poly.type
_entity_poly.pdbx_seq_one_letter_code
_entity_poly.pdbx_strand_id
1 'polypeptide(L)'
;MVTLNYARSTRQWSGNLTIPTNGRLLNASVDGEPLVIPWIEECDSEGKVRDSCKSAVSESLTLFERTFPIDVISWPRSESMCSGGQNTHCTKYTYDGKGKIHQSFGVDKAVNAGQNFSVSKTSRTVSSASQKPVQVTVTLVMEETETVYAPEVVWVESCPFSKDEGKKTGEECISPGGTRTITLGGRDYSFTEACWKYKDTWLTQPADNGSCESLMKNTACTLSSRQCAFSSEEGTCLHEYATYSCETEDEWQANDLRR
;
A
#
# COMPACT_ATOMS: atom_id res chain seq x y z
N MET A 1 -11.16 14.51 -17.66
CA MET A 1 -12.31 14.88 -18.51
C MET A 1 -12.81 13.64 -19.24
N VAL A 2 -14.11 13.53 -19.44
CA VAL A 2 -14.76 12.43 -20.17
C VAL A 2 -15.49 13.02 -21.38
N THR A 3 -15.16 12.54 -22.57
CA THR A 3 -15.87 12.88 -23.81
C THR A 3 -17.06 11.94 -23.99
N LEU A 4 -18.26 12.50 -24.12
CA LEU A 4 -19.49 11.76 -24.38
C LEU A 4 -19.87 11.92 -25.86
N ASN A 5 -19.85 10.82 -26.60
CA ASN A 5 -20.17 10.79 -28.02
C ASN A 5 -21.66 10.48 -28.21
N TYR A 6 -22.32 11.21 -29.10
CA TYR A 6 -23.72 10.98 -29.42
C TYR A 6 -23.90 9.75 -30.32
N ALA A 7 -24.76 8.83 -29.91
CA ALA A 7 -25.17 7.68 -30.71
C ALA A 7 -26.65 7.81 -31.12
N ARG A 8 -26.92 7.85 -32.42
CA ARG A 8 -28.29 7.96 -32.96
C ARG A 8 -29.18 6.77 -32.61
N SER A 9 -28.59 5.57 -32.48
CA SER A 9 -29.32 4.34 -32.15
C SER A 9 -29.93 4.38 -30.76
N THR A 10 -29.22 4.98 -29.79
CA THR A 10 -29.67 5.09 -28.39
C THR A 10 -30.19 6.48 -28.05
N ARG A 11 -30.02 7.46 -28.94
CA ARG A 11 -30.33 8.88 -28.73
C ARG A 11 -29.70 9.43 -27.45
N GLN A 12 -28.51 8.96 -27.10
CA GLN A 12 -27.79 9.40 -25.92
C GLN A 12 -26.34 9.75 -26.25
N TRP A 13 -25.73 10.59 -25.40
CA TRP A 13 -24.29 10.74 -25.37
C TRP A 13 -23.71 9.76 -24.37
N SER A 14 -22.70 9.00 -24.76
CA SER A 14 -22.02 8.06 -23.86
C SER A 14 -20.51 8.17 -23.95
N GLY A 15 -19.86 7.92 -22.81
CA GLY A 15 -18.43 7.78 -22.67
C GLY A 15 -18.11 6.89 -21.49
N ASN A 16 -16.82 6.62 -21.31
CA ASN A 16 -16.32 5.80 -20.22
C ASN A 16 -15.38 6.62 -19.34
N LEU A 17 -15.60 6.55 -18.03
CA LEU A 17 -14.67 7.00 -17.01
C LEU A 17 -13.78 5.82 -16.61
N THR A 18 -12.48 5.96 -16.78
CA THR A 18 -11.50 4.94 -16.37
C THR A 18 -10.90 5.29 -15.02
N ILE A 19 -10.89 4.33 -14.09
CA ILE A 19 -10.30 4.48 -12.77
C ILE A 19 -8.77 4.47 -12.88
N PRO A 20 -8.06 5.44 -12.26
CA PRO A 20 -6.62 5.56 -12.41
C PRO A 20 -5.82 4.57 -11.56
N THR A 21 -6.27 4.27 -10.33
CA THR A 21 -5.54 3.45 -9.34
C THR A 21 -6.47 2.49 -8.60
N ASN A 22 -5.90 1.46 -7.98
CA ASN A 22 -6.66 0.57 -7.09
C ASN A 22 -7.01 1.32 -5.79
N GLY A 23 -8.20 1.09 -5.25
CA GLY A 23 -8.55 1.70 -3.97
C GLY A 23 -10.04 1.68 -3.68
N ARG A 24 -10.44 2.52 -2.72
CA ARG A 24 -11.84 2.73 -2.35
C ARG A 24 -12.28 4.11 -2.82
N LEU A 25 -13.25 4.15 -3.73
CA LEU A 25 -13.87 5.39 -4.19
C LEU A 25 -14.89 5.86 -3.15
N LEU A 26 -14.65 7.03 -2.55
CA LEU A 26 -15.51 7.61 -1.52
C LEU A 26 -16.59 8.49 -2.16
N ASN A 27 -16.16 9.49 -2.93
CA ASN A 27 -17.04 10.48 -3.54
C ASN A 27 -16.72 10.68 -5.01
N ALA A 28 -17.74 11.08 -5.77
CA ALA A 28 -17.59 11.55 -7.15
C ALA A 28 -18.33 12.88 -7.31
N SER A 29 -17.74 13.79 -8.09
CA SER A 29 -18.42 14.97 -8.60
C SER A 29 -18.41 14.98 -10.12
N VAL A 30 -19.43 15.60 -10.70
CA VAL A 30 -19.54 15.82 -12.14
C VAL A 30 -19.90 17.27 -12.41
N ASP A 31 -19.11 17.85 -13.30
CA ASP A 31 -19.15 19.24 -13.71
C ASP A 31 -19.22 19.31 -15.23
N GLY A 32 -20.13 20.11 -15.77
CA GLY A 32 -20.25 20.29 -17.22
C GLY A 32 -21.02 21.54 -17.58
N GLU A 33 -20.39 22.44 -18.33
CA GLU A 33 -21.00 23.66 -18.86
C GLU A 33 -20.18 24.17 -20.07
N PRO A 34 -20.79 24.49 -21.22
CA PRO A 34 -22.18 24.23 -21.59
C PRO A 34 -22.40 22.80 -22.10
N LEU A 35 -23.49 22.17 -21.68
CA LEU A 35 -24.01 20.93 -22.24
C LEU A 35 -25.08 21.24 -23.28
N VAL A 36 -25.02 20.60 -24.45
CA VAL A 36 -26.02 20.85 -25.51
C VAL A 36 -27.40 20.32 -25.09
N ILE A 37 -28.44 21.12 -25.33
CA ILE A 37 -29.85 20.71 -25.23
C ILE A 37 -30.43 20.81 -26.63
N PRO A 38 -30.63 19.69 -27.34
CA PRO A 38 -31.07 19.73 -28.73
C PRO A 38 -32.38 20.51 -28.90
N TRP A 39 -32.49 21.21 -30.02
CA TRP A 39 -33.76 21.79 -30.41
C TRP A 39 -34.81 20.70 -30.68
N ILE A 40 -36.04 20.99 -30.24
CA ILE A 40 -37.25 20.17 -30.40
C ILE A 40 -38.42 21.05 -30.85
N GLU A 41 -39.42 20.44 -31.49
CA GLU A 41 -40.57 21.15 -32.06
C GLU A 41 -41.43 21.83 -30.99
N GLU A 42 -41.47 21.31 -29.77
CA GLU A 42 -42.17 21.94 -28.65
C GLU A 42 -41.55 23.30 -28.25
N CYS A 43 -40.30 23.52 -28.65
CA CYS A 43 -39.53 24.76 -28.50
C CYS A 43 -39.56 25.63 -29.77
N ASP A 44 -40.43 25.31 -30.71
CA ASP A 44 -40.62 26.08 -31.93
C ASP A 44 -41.46 27.34 -31.70
N SER A 45 -40.81 28.38 -31.16
CA SER A 45 -41.46 29.64 -30.87
C SER A 45 -40.45 30.78 -30.95
N GLU A 46 -40.73 31.75 -31.83
CA GLU A 46 -39.88 32.91 -32.04
C GLU A 46 -39.83 33.80 -30.80
N GLY A 47 -38.62 33.98 -30.26
CA GLY A 47 -38.34 34.93 -29.18
C GLY A 47 -39.02 34.63 -27.83
N LYS A 48 -39.78 33.54 -27.68
CA LYS A 48 -40.50 33.18 -26.45
C LYS A 48 -40.45 31.69 -26.17
N VAL A 49 -40.08 31.32 -24.94
CA VAL A 49 -40.12 29.93 -24.47
C VAL A 49 -41.54 29.60 -24.00
N ARG A 50 -42.20 28.66 -24.68
CA ARG A 50 -43.54 28.17 -24.31
C ARG A 50 -43.45 27.13 -23.19
N ASP A 51 -44.54 26.97 -22.44
CA ASP A 51 -44.59 25.94 -21.39
C ASP A 51 -44.51 24.52 -21.97
N SER A 52 -44.93 24.32 -23.22
CA SER A 52 -44.69 23.07 -23.98
C SER A 52 -43.20 22.72 -24.07
N CYS A 53 -42.35 23.71 -24.38
CA CYS A 53 -40.90 23.55 -24.42
C CYS A 53 -40.35 23.20 -23.04
N LYS A 54 -40.82 23.90 -22.00
CA LYS A 54 -40.39 23.64 -20.61
C LYS A 54 -40.74 22.24 -20.12
N SER A 55 -41.91 21.72 -20.51
CA SER A 55 -42.33 20.38 -20.14
C SER A 55 -41.67 19.28 -20.98
N ALA A 56 -41.23 19.59 -22.20
CA ALA A 56 -40.62 18.64 -23.11
C ALA A 56 -39.09 18.51 -22.92
N VAL A 57 -38.39 19.60 -22.61
CA VAL A 57 -36.97 19.55 -22.28
C VAL A 57 -36.80 18.90 -20.91
N SER A 58 -36.13 17.75 -20.91
CA SER A 58 -35.79 17.02 -19.70
C SER A 58 -34.45 16.35 -19.94
N GLU A 59 -33.42 16.98 -19.43
CA GLU A 59 -32.03 16.58 -19.60
C GLU A 59 -31.53 15.93 -18.32
N SER A 60 -30.81 14.82 -18.46
CA SER A 60 -30.20 14.16 -17.31
C SER A 60 -28.83 13.58 -17.64
N LEU A 61 -27.99 13.46 -16.61
CA LEU A 61 -26.71 12.79 -16.68
C LEU A 61 -26.68 11.65 -15.68
N THR A 62 -26.25 10.48 -16.13
CA THR A 62 -26.08 9.29 -15.31
C THR A 62 -24.60 8.99 -15.13
N LEU A 63 -24.20 8.81 -13.88
CA LEU A 63 -22.84 8.43 -13.46
C LEU A 63 -22.96 7.55 -12.20
N PHE A 64 -22.21 6.44 -12.16
CA PHE A 64 -22.30 5.45 -11.06
C PHE A 64 -23.74 5.02 -10.73
N GLU A 65 -24.53 4.73 -11.77
CA GLU A 65 -25.93 4.30 -11.65
C GLU A 65 -26.88 5.33 -10.99
N ARG A 66 -26.40 6.57 -10.78
CA ARG A 66 -27.20 7.68 -10.29
C ARG A 66 -27.47 8.65 -11.42
N THR A 67 -28.71 9.10 -11.52
CA THR A 67 -29.16 10.05 -12.54
C THR A 67 -29.43 11.40 -11.90
N PHE A 68 -28.88 12.45 -12.50
CA PHE A 68 -28.98 13.83 -12.03
C PHE A 68 -29.64 14.70 -13.11
N PRO A 69 -30.52 15.64 -12.74
CA PRO A 69 -31.05 16.61 -13.67
C PRO A 69 -29.93 17.54 -14.15
N ILE A 70 -30.02 17.98 -15.40
CA ILE A 70 -29.18 19.05 -15.96
C ILE A 70 -30.01 20.34 -15.95
N ASP A 71 -29.46 21.40 -15.36
CA ASP A 71 -30.10 22.70 -15.31
C ASP A 71 -30.06 23.36 -16.69
N VAL A 72 -31.15 24.01 -17.10
CA VAL A 72 -31.22 24.77 -18.35
C VAL A 72 -30.65 26.17 -18.15
N ILE A 73 -29.58 26.51 -18.88
CA ILE A 73 -29.02 27.87 -18.95
C ILE A 73 -29.76 28.70 -20.01
N SER A 74 -29.93 28.11 -21.20
CA SER A 74 -30.64 28.75 -22.30
C SER A 74 -31.52 27.73 -23.00
N TRP A 75 -32.78 28.10 -23.23
CA TRP A 75 -33.75 27.25 -23.88
C TRP A 75 -33.47 27.13 -25.38
N PRO A 76 -33.76 25.96 -26.00
CA PRO A 76 -33.78 25.85 -27.44
C PRO A 76 -34.81 26.81 -28.03
N ARG A 77 -34.53 27.35 -29.21
CA ARG A 77 -35.38 28.35 -29.86
C ARG A 77 -35.31 28.30 -31.38
N SER A 78 -36.30 28.87 -32.04
CA SER A 78 -36.27 29.16 -33.47
C SER A 78 -36.34 30.67 -33.73
N GLU A 79 -35.77 31.11 -34.85
CA GLU A 79 -35.89 32.49 -35.35
C GLU A 79 -36.11 32.45 -36.85
N SER A 80 -37.02 33.26 -37.37
CA SER A 80 -37.15 33.46 -38.82
C SER A 80 -36.52 34.77 -39.25
N MET A 81 -35.74 34.71 -40.32
CA MET A 81 -35.23 35.88 -41.02
C MET A 81 -36.03 36.04 -42.32
N CYS A 82 -36.83 37.10 -42.39
CA CYS A 82 -37.67 37.40 -43.55
C CYS A 82 -37.07 38.53 -44.38
N SER A 83 -37.15 38.41 -45.70
CA SER A 83 -36.79 39.47 -46.65
C SER A 83 -37.96 39.82 -47.60
N GLY A 84 -37.96 41.06 -48.09
CA GLY A 84 -39.04 41.62 -48.92
C GLY A 84 -40.14 42.30 -48.10
N GLY A 85 -40.67 43.42 -48.60
CA GLY A 85 -41.54 44.37 -47.87
C GLY A 85 -42.88 43.86 -47.34
N GLN A 86 -43.14 42.55 -47.40
CA GLN A 86 -44.27 41.87 -46.74
C GLN A 86 -43.90 40.46 -46.20
N ASN A 87 -42.65 40.22 -45.81
CA ASN A 87 -42.19 38.94 -45.24
C ASN A 87 -42.49 37.71 -46.12
N THR A 88 -42.47 37.85 -47.46
CA THR A 88 -42.81 36.77 -48.39
C THR A 88 -41.72 35.71 -48.56
N HIS A 89 -40.51 35.97 -48.05
CA HIS A 89 -39.39 35.04 -48.07
C HIS A 89 -38.74 34.93 -46.69
N CYS A 90 -39.21 34.00 -45.87
CA CYS A 90 -38.68 33.72 -44.53
C CYS A 90 -37.87 32.44 -44.50
N THR A 91 -36.66 32.51 -43.94
CA THR A 91 -35.83 31.33 -43.61
C THR A 91 -35.86 31.13 -42.11
N LYS A 92 -36.18 29.91 -41.68
CA LYS A 92 -36.24 29.56 -40.27
C LYS A 92 -34.94 28.89 -39.81
N TYR A 93 -34.38 29.40 -38.74
CA TYR A 93 -33.19 28.88 -38.08
C TYR A 93 -33.59 28.29 -36.73
N THR A 94 -33.00 27.14 -36.40
CA THR A 94 -33.18 26.47 -35.11
C THR A 94 -31.87 26.48 -34.35
N TYR A 95 -31.96 26.71 -33.04
CA TYR A 95 -30.81 26.81 -32.16
C TYR A 95 -31.01 25.91 -30.95
N ASP A 96 -30.00 25.09 -30.70
CA ASP A 96 -29.93 24.26 -29.50
C ASP A 96 -29.84 25.15 -28.25
N GLY A 97 -30.44 24.65 -27.17
CA GLY A 97 -30.25 25.19 -25.84
C GLY A 97 -28.90 24.78 -25.23
N LYS A 98 -28.67 25.30 -24.03
CA LYS A 98 -27.48 25.01 -23.22
C LYS A 98 -27.92 24.66 -21.82
N GLY A 99 -27.27 23.67 -21.23
CA GLY A 99 -27.46 23.29 -19.85
C GLY A 99 -26.15 23.22 -19.08
N LYS A 100 -26.26 23.06 -17.77
CA LYS A 100 -25.14 22.85 -16.86
C LYS A 100 -25.44 21.78 -15.83
N ILE A 101 -24.38 21.18 -15.31
CA ILE A 101 -24.45 20.27 -14.19
C ILE A 101 -23.29 20.55 -13.24
N HIS A 102 -23.60 20.57 -11.95
CA HIS A 102 -22.63 20.64 -10.86
C HIS A 102 -23.17 19.77 -9.72
N GLN A 103 -22.76 18.51 -9.67
CA GLN A 103 -23.29 17.54 -8.71
C GLN A 103 -22.16 16.81 -8.01
N SER A 104 -22.34 16.53 -6.72
CA SER A 104 -21.40 15.73 -5.91
C SER A 104 -22.18 14.72 -5.07
N PHE A 105 -21.66 13.51 -4.92
CA PHE A 105 -22.33 12.42 -4.22
C PHE A 105 -21.35 11.37 -3.70
N GLY A 106 -21.76 10.67 -2.64
CA GLY A 106 -21.04 9.50 -2.10
C GLY A 106 -21.30 8.25 -2.96
N VAL A 107 -20.23 7.47 -3.18
CA VAL A 107 -20.25 6.21 -3.94
C VAL A 107 -19.95 5.03 -3.02
N ASP A 108 -18.93 5.16 -2.17
CA ASP A 108 -18.39 4.12 -1.28
C ASP A 108 -18.27 2.73 -1.95
N LYS A 109 -17.25 2.57 -2.82
CA LYS A 109 -17.06 1.33 -3.61
C LYS A 109 -15.59 1.00 -3.80
N ALA A 110 -15.23 -0.27 -3.63
CA ALA A 110 -13.91 -0.78 -4.02
C ALA A 110 -13.79 -0.79 -5.56
N VAL A 111 -12.67 -0.29 -6.07
CA VAL A 111 -12.40 -0.15 -7.51
C VAL A 111 -10.98 -0.59 -7.86
N ASN A 112 -10.81 -1.07 -9.09
CA ASN A 112 -9.50 -1.46 -9.63
C ASN A 112 -9.03 -0.46 -10.70
N ALA A 113 -7.72 -0.27 -10.81
CA ALA A 113 -7.09 0.49 -11.88
C ALA A 113 -7.51 -0.07 -13.25
N GLY A 114 -7.89 0.81 -14.18
CA GLY A 114 -8.39 0.43 -15.51
C GLY A 114 -9.87 0.02 -15.54
N GLN A 115 -10.57 -0.07 -14.40
CA GLN A 115 -12.01 -0.30 -14.38
C GLN A 115 -12.74 0.87 -15.05
N ASN A 116 -13.75 0.55 -15.87
CA ASN A 116 -14.54 1.55 -16.59
C ASN A 116 -15.94 1.68 -15.99
N PHE A 117 -16.39 2.93 -15.83
CA PHE A 117 -17.75 3.28 -15.47
C PHE A 117 -18.41 4.07 -16.61
N SER A 118 -19.63 3.68 -16.96
CA SER A 118 -20.37 4.40 -17.99
C SER A 118 -20.81 5.77 -17.48
N VAL A 119 -20.59 6.77 -18.32
CA VAL A 119 -21.14 8.11 -18.14
C VAL A 119 -22.06 8.35 -19.32
N SER A 120 -23.32 8.71 -19.05
CA SER A 120 -24.27 9.00 -20.12
C SER A 120 -25.04 10.28 -19.87
N LYS A 121 -25.28 11.04 -20.94
CA LYS A 121 -26.23 12.14 -20.96
C LYS A 121 -27.40 11.72 -21.81
N THR A 122 -28.61 11.93 -21.31
CA THR A 122 -29.86 11.68 -22.03
C THR A 122 -30.65 12.97 -22.15
N SER A 123 -31.34 13.09 -23.28
CA SER A 123 -32.35 14.10 -23.52
C SER A 123 -33.66 13.36 -23.74
N ARG A 124 -34.73 13.72 -23.03
CA ARG A 124 -36.02 13.03 -23.12
C ARG A 124 -36.61 13.11 -24.53
N THR A 125 -36.46 14.26 -25.17
CA THR A 125 -36.99 14.54 -26.50
C THR A 125 -35.80 14.92 -27.36
N VAL A 126 -35.30 13.98 -28.17
CA VAL A 126 -34.13 14.21 -29.03
C VAL A 126 -34.59 14.22 -30.47
N SER A 127 -34.19 15.26 -31.20
CA SER A 127 -34.33 15.27 -32.66
C SER A 127 -33.51 14.11 -33.27
N SER A 128 -33.93 13.60 -34.42
CA SER A 128 -33.27 12.50 -35.14
C SER A 128 -31.89 12.89 -35.73
N ALA A 129 -31.47 14.14 -35.54
CA ALA A 129 -30.21 14.68 -36.05
C ALA A 129 -28.99 14.19 -35.25
N SER A 130 -27.83 14.14 -35.91
CA SER A 130 -26.54 13.99 -35.22
C SER A 130 -26.28 15.16 -34.31
N GLN A 131 -25.92 14.87 -33.06
CA GLN A 131 -25.46 15.86 -32.11
C GLN A 131 -23.94 15.84 -31.99
N LYS A 132 -23.35 16.98 -31.63
CA LYS A 132 -21.92 17.08 -31.35
C LYS A 132 -21.58 16.35 -30.04
N PRO A 133 -20.37 15.80 -29.91
CA PRO A 133 -19.88 15.31 -28.62
C PRO A 133 -19.89 16.42 -27.56
N VAL A 134 -20.09 16.03 -26.30
CA VAL A 134 -20.00 16.92 -25.16
C VAL A 134 -18.90 16.44 -24.21
N GLN A 135 -18.35 17.34 -23.41
CA GLN A 135 -17.35 17.01 -22.41
C GLN A 135 -17.88 17.30 -21.01
N VAL A 136 -17.54 16.42 -20.08
CA VAL A 136 -17.77 16.61 -18.65
C VAL A 136 -16.48 16.37 -17.88
N THR A 137 -16.31 17.10 -16.79
CA THR A 137 -15.24 16.88 -15.83
C THR A 137 -15.80 16.02 -14.71
N VAL A 138 -15.12 14.91 -14.42
CA VAL A 138 -15.45 14.05 -13.29
C VAL A 138 -14.27 14.10 -12.33
N THR A 139 -14.56 14.44 -11.08
CA THR A 139 -13.57 14.45 -9.99
C THR A 139 -13.87 13.30 -9.05
N LEU A 140 -12.85 12.51 -8.73
CA LEU A 140 -12.95 11.34 -7.86
C LEU A 140 -12.16 11.58 -6.57
N VAL A 141 -12.78 11.28 -5.44
CA VAL A 141 -12.11 11.25 -4.13
C VAL A 141 -11.94 9.80 -3.75
N MET A 142 -10.69 9.34 -3.66
CA MET A 142 -10.34 7.94 -3.46
C MET A 142 -9.38 7.77 -2.28
N GLU A 143 -9.54 6.68 -1.54
CA GLU A 143 -8.51 6.13 -0.66
C GLU A 143 -7.69 5.12 -1.45
N GLU A 144 -6.41 5.38 -1.61
CA GLU A 144 -5.49 4.45 -2.26
C GLU A 144 -4.91 3.48 -1.22
N THR A 145 -4.82 2.21 -1.60
CA THR A 145 -4.13 1.21 -0.78
C THR A 145 -2.64 1.25 -1.08
N GLU A 146 -1.85 1.82 -0.17
CA GLU A 146 -0.39 1.75 -0.23
C GLU A 146 0.11 0.50 0.52
N THR A 147 0.90 -0.33 -0.17
CA THR A 147 1.60 -1.43 0.49
C THR A 147 2.87 -0.88 1.14
N VAL A 148 2.85 -0.72 2.46
CA VAL A 148 4.03 -0.30 3.24
C VAL A 148 4.84 -1.54 3.62
N TYR A 149 6.13 -1.54 3.29
CA TYR A 149 7.06 -2.59 3.72
C TYR A 149 7.66 -2.21 5.08
N ALA A 150 7.85 -3.19 5.97
CA ALA A 150 8.53 -3.02 7.25
C ALA A 150 9.78 -3.92 7.31
N PRO A 151 10.86 -3.59 6.58
CA PRO A 151 12.08 -4.38 6.60
C PRO A 151 12.80 -4.28 7.96
N GLU A 152 13.49 -5.34 8.38
CA GLU A 152 14.28 -5.40 9.62
C GLU A 152 15.71 -5.91 9.37
N VAL A 153 16.64 -5.55 10.26
CA VAL A 153 18.02 -6.04 10.23
C VAL A 153 18.08 -7.35 11.03
N VAL A 154 18.38 -8.46 10.34
CA VAL A 154 18.55 -9.77 10.96
C VAL A 154 20.03 -10.13 11.01
N TRP A 155 20.54 -10.39 12.21
CA TRP A 155 21.90 -10.86 12.44
C TRP A 155 21.97 -12.37 12.30
N VAL A 156 22.86 -12.85 11.43
CA VAL A 156 23.11 -14.28 11.26
C VAL A 156 24.51 -14.60 11.76
N GLU A 157 24.57 -15.54 12.69
CA GLU A 157 25.82 -16.01 13.24
C GLU A 157 26.34 -17.22 12.47
N SER A 158 27.65 -17.30 12.32
CA SER A 158 28.33 -18.45 11.73
C SER A 158 29.47 -18.85 12.68
N CYS A 159 29.11 -19.53 13.76
CA CYS A 159 30.05 -20.09 14.72
C CYS A 159 30.25 -21.58 14.40
N PRO A 160 31.50 -22.07 14.23
CA PRO A 160 31.77 -23.47 13.93
C PRO A 160 31.68 -24.42 15.14
N PHE A 161 31.38 -23.88 16.34
CA PHE A 161 31.24 -24.62 17.60
C PHE A 161 30.17 -23.94 18.48
N SER A 162 29.72 -24.62 19.55
CA SER A 162 28.73 -24.05 20.48
C SER A 162 29.33 -22.97 21.37
N LYS A 163 28.65 -21.82 21.51
CA LYS A 163 29.10 -20.72 22.39
C LYS A 163 29.16 -21.13 23.87
N ASP A 164 28.45 -22.19 24.27
CA ASP A 164 28.49 -22.72 25.63
C ASP A 164 29.83 -23.38 25.97
N GLU A 165 30.62 -23.77 24.95
CA GLU A 165 31.93 -24.42 25.10
C GLU A 165 33.09 -23.42 25.23
N GLY A 166 32.81 -22.11 25.18
CA GLY A 166 33.84 -21.08 25.19
C GLY A 166 33.45 -19.81 25.89
N LYS A 167 34.44 -18.98 26.18
CA LYS A 167 34.25 -17.60 26.67
C LYS A 167 34.65 -16.63 25.57
N LYS A 168 33.78 -15.66 25.26
CA LYS A 168 34.12 -14.56 24.34
C LYS A 168 35.22 -13.70 24.96
N THR A 169 36.33 -13.53 24.25
CA THR A 169 37.50 -12.76 24.68
C THR A 169 37.73 -11.51 23.82
N GLY A 170 37.01 -11.38 22.71
CA GLY A 170 37.10 -10.20 21.86
C GLY A 170 35.94 -10.04 20.91
N GLU A 171 35.71 -8.80 20.49
CA GLU A 171 34.76 -8.41 19.45
C GLU A 171 35.44 -7.35 18.58
N GLU A 172 35.44 -7.55 17.27
CA GLU A 172 35.98 -6.60 16.31
C GLU A 172 34.93 -6.28 15.26
N CYS A 173 34.74 -4.99 14.98
CA CYS A 173 33.94 -4.57 13.84
C CYS A 173 34.75 -4.74 12.55
N ILE A 174 34.38 -5.72 11.73
CA ILE A 174 35.07 -6.04 10.47
C ILE A 174 34.36 -5.49 9.24
N SER A 175 33.16 -4.91 9.39
CA SER A 175 32.49 -4.15 8.34
C SER A 175 32.04 -2.81 8.89
N PRO A 176 32.58 -1.69 8.39
CA PRO A 176 32.38 -0.37 8.97
C PRO A 176 30.89 -0.03 9.08
N GLY A 177 30.52 0.64 10.16
CA GLY A 177 29.18 1.18 10.34
C GLY A 177 28.81 2.22 9.28
N GLY A 178 27.53 2.58 9.27
CA GLY A 178 26.99 3.58 8.37
C GLY A 178 25.58 3.25 7.93
N THR A 179 25.01 4.12 7.12
CA THR A 179 23.66 3.96 6.60
C THR A 179 23.67 3.08 5.35
N ARG A 180 22.87 2.02 5.36
CA ARG A 180 22.54 1.22 4.17
C ARG A 180 21.11 1.50 3.78
N THR A 181 20.89 1.70 2.49
CA THR A 181 19.56 1.94 1.93
C THR A 181 19.19 0.80 1.00
N ILE A 182 17.96 0.30 1.14
CA ILE A 182 17.34 -0.65 0.21
C ILE A 182 16.09 -0.01 -0.38
N THR A 183 15.80 -0.30 -1.65
CA THR A 183 14.58 0.17 -2.30
C THR A 183 13.59 -0.99 -2.39
N LEU A 184 12.42 -0.84 -1.75
CA LEU A 184 11.33 -1.82 -1.79
C LEU A 184 10.03 -1.10 -2.19
N GLY A 185 9.36 -1.59 -3.23
CA GLY A 185 8.12 -0.95 -3.72
C GLY A 185 8.30 0.49 -4.21
N GLY A 186 9.51 0.87 -4.67
CA GLY A 186 9.79 2.23 -5.13
C GLY A 186 10.05 3.25 -4.01
N ARG A 187 10.07 2.81 -2.75
CA ARG A 187 10.43 3.63 -1.58
C ARG A 187 11.75 3.16 -0.98
N ASP A 188 12.55 4.12 -0.54
CA ASP A 188 13.84 3.85 0.10
C ASP A 188 13.69 3.64 1.60
N TYR A 189 14.29 2.57 2.11
CA TYR A 189 14.35 2.23 3.52
C TYR A 189 15.81 2.24 3.96
N SER A 190 16.13 3.10 4.91
CA SER A 190 17.51 3.29 5.40
C SER A 190 17.67 2.75 6.80
N PHE A 191 18.73 1.99 7.00
CA PHE A 191 19.13 1.41 8.27
C PHE A 191 20.51 1.92 8.63
N THR A 192 20.72 2.29 9.89
CA THR A 192 22.02 2.78 10.36
C THR A 192 22.48 1.90 11.50
N GLU A 193 23.63 1.25 11.28
CA GLU A 193 24.27 0.41 12.27
C GLU A 193 25.67 0.95 12.59
N ALA A 194 26.11 0.77 13.83
CA ALA A 194 27.47 1.11 14.25
C ALA A 194 28.53 0.21 13.59
N CYS A 195 28.13 -1.01 13.22
CA CYS A 195 28.92 -1.97 12.47
C CYS A 195 27.97 -2.88 11.70
N TRP A 196 28.35 -3.32 10.51
CA TRP A 196 27.51 -4.23 9.72
C TRP A 196 27.94 -5.70 9.79
N LYS A 197 29.08 -5.97 10.41
CA LYS A 197 29.60 -7.32 10.59
C LYS A 197 30.62 -7.32 11.72
N TYR A 198 30.33 -8.11 12.75
CA TYR A 198 31.25 -8.36 13.84
C TYR A 198 32.03 -9.66 13.61
N LYS A 199 33.26 -9.69 14.11
CA LYS A 199 34.08 -10.87 14.26
C LYS A 199 34.36 -11.05 15.75
N ASP A 200 33.81 -12.11 16.32
CA ASP A 200 34.04 -12.45 17.70
C ASP A 200 35.23 -13.40 17.82
N THR A 201 36.03 -13.19 18.85
CA THR A 201 37.09 -14.12 19.26
C THR A 201 36.65 -14.84 20.52
N TRP A 202 36.81 -16.15 20.52
CA TRP A 202 36.39 -17.02 21.61
C TRP A 202 37.56 -17.88 22.04
N LEU A 203 37.72 -18.02 23.35
CA LEU A 203 38.61 -19.00 23.94
C LEU A 203 37.77 -20.22 24.32
N THR A 204 37.98 -21.32 23.60
CA THR A 204 37.43 -22.62 23.96
C THR A 204 38.50 -23.42 24.66
N GLN A 205 38.15 -24.04 25.78
CA GLN A 205 38.99 -25.02 26.43
C GLN A 205 38.11 -26.25 26.69
N PRO A 206 38.41 -27.41 26.08
CA PRO A 206 37.71 -28.62 26.45
C PRO A 206 37.97 -28.87 27.94
N ALA A 207 36.90 -28.92 28.74
CA ALA A 207 37.02 -29.32 30.12
C ALA A 207 37.42 -30.80 30.14
N ASP A 208 38.66 -31.08 30.51
CA ASP A 208 39.13 -32.42 30.82
C ASP A 208 39.41 -32.51 32.33
N ASN A 209 39.14 -33.69 32.89
CA ASN A 209 39.50 -33.99 34.28
C ASN A 209 40.97 -34.45 34.38
N GLY A 210 41.72 -34.38 33.28
CA GLY A 210 43.11 -34.78 33.14
C GLY A 210 43.46 -36.08 33.87
N SER A 211 44.57 -36.05 34.60
CA SER A 211 45.02 -37.14 35.47
C SER A 211 44.19 -37.30 36.76
N CYS A 212 43.28 -36.37 37.06
CA CYS A 212 42.44 -36.40 38.27
C CYS A 212 41.19 -37.28 38.10
N GLU A 213 40.84 -37.69 36.87
CA GLU A 213 39.64 -38.50 36.58
C GLU A 213 39.53 -39.75 37.46
N SER A 214 40.64 -40.47 37.67
CA SER A 214 40.67 -41.68 38.51
C SER A 214 40.44 -41.36 39.98
N LEU A 215 40.97 -40.24 40.46
CA LEU A 215 40.81 -39.77 41.84
C LEU A 215 39.39 -39.27 42.09
N MET A 216 38.78 -38.57 41.13
CA MET A 216 37.39 -38.11 41.19
C MET A 216 36.38 -39.25 41.27
N LYS A 217 36.68 -40.38 40.63
CA LYS A 217 35.82 -41.58 40.64
C LYS A 217 36.06 -42.49 41.84
N ASN A 218 37.14 -42.29 42.59
CA ASN A 218 37.45 -43.11 43.75
C ASN A 218 36.70 -42.57 44.99
N THR A 219 35.76 -43.36 45.52
CA THR A 219 34.96 -43.01 46.70
C THR A 219 35.80 -42.85 47.97
N ALA A 220 37.01 -43.43 48.03
CA ALA A 220 37.94 -43.25 49.14
C ALA A 220 38.70 -41.92 49.08
N CYS A 221 38.59 -41.18 47.98
CA CYS A 221 39.27 -39.90 47.78
C CYS A 221 38.28 -38.73 47.90
N THR A 222 38.67 -37.72 48.68
CA THR A 222 37.93 -36.46 48.79
C THR A 222 38.81 -35.29 48.32
N LEU A 223 38.18 -34.33 47.63
CA LEU A 223 38.88 -33.14 47.16
C LEU A 223 39.26 -32.26 48.37
N SER A 224 40.56 -32.05 48.58
CA SER A 224 41.11 -31.28 49.71
C SER A 224 41.31 -29.81 49.34
N SER A 225 41.88 -29.54 48.17
CA SER A 225 42.10 -28.16 47.70
C SER A 225 42.16 -28.06 46.18
N ARG A 226 41.81 -26.88 45.67
CA ARG A 226 42.03 -26.47 44.28
C ARG A 226 42.86 -25.20 44.25
N GLN A 227 43.82 -25.15 43.34
CA GLN A 227 44.66 -23.98 43.09
C GLN A 227 44.77 -23.77 41.59
N CYS A 228 44.68 -22.52 41.14
CA CYS A 228 44.87 -22.23 39.74
C CYS A 228 46.37 -22.25 39.39
N ALA A 229 46.75 -23.11 38.44
CA ALA A 229 48.10 -23.20 37.89
C ALA A 229 48.36 -22.09 36.85
N PHE A 230 47.40 -21.89 35.95
CA PHE A 230 47.50 -20.91 34.86
C PHE A 230 46.18 -20.16 34.73
N SER A 231 46.24 -18.84 34.73
CA SER A 231 45.10 -17.97 34.45
C SER A 231 45.26 -17.32 33.08
N SER A 232 44.15 -17.05 32.40
CA SER A 232 44.14 -16.20 31.20
C SER A 232 44.56 -14.77 31.56
N GLU A 233 44.86 -13.94 30.55
CA GLU A 233 45.16 -12.51 30.74
C GLU A 233 44.01 -11.75 31.44
N GLU A 234 42.78 -12.24 31.32
CA GLU A 234 41.60 -11.71 32.02
C GLU A 234 41.31 -12.36 33.38
N GLY A 235 42.21 -13.21 33.89
CA GLY A 235 42.09 -13.86 35.21
C GLY A 235 41.18 -15.09 35.26
N THR A 236 40.78 -15.67 34.13
CA THR A 236 40.01 -16.94 34.10
C THR A 236 40.96 -18.12 34.30
N CYS A 237 40.69 -19.02 35.25
CA CYS A 237 41.57 -20.17 35.49
C CYS A 237 41.50 -21.16 34.33
N LEU A 238 42.61 -21.36 33.62
CA LEU A 238 42.75 -22.27 32.48
C LEU A 238 43.24 -23.65 32.90
N HIS A 239 43.99 -23.75 33.99
CA HIS A 239 44.44 -25.05 34.47
C HIS A 239 44.46 -25.04 35.98
N GLU A 240 43.88 -26.07 36.60
CA GLU A 240 43.90 -26.22 38.05
C GLU A 240 44.83 -27.35 38.48
N TYR A 241 45.45 -27.17 39.64
CA TYR A 241 45.97 -28.26 40.44
C TYR A 241 44.92 -28.60 41.49
N ALA A 242 44.49 -29.86 41.50
CA ALA A 242 43.60 -30.40 42.51
C ALA A 242 44.37 -31.39 43.40
N THR A 243 44.21 -31.25 44.71
CA THR A 243 44.77 -32.17 45.69
C THR A 243 43.65 -33.01 46.28
N TYR A 244 43.78 -34.33 46.18
CA TYR A 244 42.85 -35.28 46.79
C TYR A 244 43.50 -35.92 48.01
N SER A 245 42.72 -36.05 49.09
CA SER A 245 43.09 -36.86 50.25
C SER A 245 42.34 -38.18 50.15
N CYS A 246 43.08 -39.28 50.08
CA CYS A 246 42.51 -40.61 49.92
C CYS A 246 42.77 -41.45 51.18
N GLU A 247 41.73 -42.12 51.67
CA GLU A 247 41.87 -43.12 52.73
C GLU A 247 42.44 -44.42 52.14
N THR A 248 43.48 -44.96 52.77
CA THR A 248 44.01 -46.29 52.49
C THR A 248 43.57 -47.22 53.60
N GLU A 249 43.02 -48.39 53.27
CA GLU A 249 42.85 -49.47 54.26
C GLU A 249 44.23 -50.08 54.55
N ASP A 250 44.97 -49.48 55.48
CA ASP A 250 46.22 -50.06 55.98
C ASP A 250 45.95 -51.00 57.17
N GLU A 251 46.08 -52.30 56.87
CA GLU A 251 46.51 -53.42 57.72
C GLU A 251 46.22 -53.35 59.24
N TRP A 252 45.09 -53.94 59.66
CA TRP A 252 44.79 -54.30 61.06
C TRP A 252 44.76 -55.83 61.29
N GLN A 253 45.77 -56.58 60.85
CA GLN A 253 45.95 -57.99 61.28
C GLN A 253 47.42 -58.39 61.49
N ALA A 254 48.12 -57.73 62.41
CA ALA A 254 49.35 -58.29 62.99
C ALA A 254 49.50 -57.89 64.47
N ASN A 255 48.89 -58.70 65.34
CA ASN A 255 49.36 -59.11 66.69
C ASN A 255 48.22 -59.18 67.71
N ASP A 256 47.48 -60.29 67.68
CA ASP A 256 47.14 -60.94 68.95
C ASP A 256 47.04 -62.46 68.72
N LEU A 257 48.07 -63.19 69.16
CA LEU A 257 48.09 -64.59 69.60
C LEU A 257 49.54 -65.06 69.77
N ARG A 258 50.17 -64.60 70.86
CA ARG A 258 51.17 -65.37 71.61
C ARG A 258 50.85 -65.31 73.11
N ARG A 259 49.82 -66.05 73.53
CA ARG A 259 49.82 -66.96 74.69
C ARG A 259 48.47 -67.61 74.87
#